data_AF-A0A7Y0SC34-F1
#
_entry.id   AF-A0A7Y0SC34-F1
#
_cell.length_a   1.000
_cell.length_b   1.000
_cell.length_c   1.000
_cell.angle_alpha   90.00
_cell.angle_beta   90.00
_cell.angle_gamma   90.00
#
_symmetry.space_group_name_H-M   'P 1'
#
loop_
_entity.id
_entity.type
_entity.pdbx_description
1 polymer ?
#
loop_
_entity_poly.entity_id
_entity_poly.type
_entity_poly.pdbx_seq_one_letter_code
_entity_poly.pdbx_strand_id
1 'polypeptide(L)'
;MNCSNKFKLTAVALMVGTAMNANAALYQVIEVSPEVNGDVVDYQTAYGVAIQQGDVIDASTDSPFALGCFDATANCTPEQFKLAIETRTTPISASQEVDGNSYREEIPFAMDAGFYYIQEYKDFERYCFNQLRYSTCESWASVNWTPWSKELSRDFTPNAKAFVENDGSAYVNEYNNIINSLTADGKAVGNQSIKEDSSSLKTRNTIVAPVLPNIVTGDSEASVVESHAWNTDGVFTVGSVSRTASNTNGTHHTSKAAIWDQTKVISEVPWQSGTSKDGERLAQGSMRDLVVDGTTVYGVGYNTYANDNYLNATVFVGKLESETSIANVTWESKVVAGARQKEGDETVHLNSRLTDVNSNFVAIGEAKRSGGYLMPTGSAPNRLFIVDDVRSASLSAIYPTTGIFFNGAGGKMGGINAYNEIVGQLDAESTREDDGKPRRKRGFIYPYIQDDANNVRAETLFDGKAWFLDTLTNGGEYSEANNAFRIIDATDINDAGVISATAMKCAGGYNSTAHNASCNGTEEIVAVKLMPIPNQTKEDIVARSVESDSAERQGAGLGWLALTMLGLFGFRRK
;
A
#
# COMPACT_ATOMS: atom_id res chain seq x y z
N MET A 1 -30.28 -15.20 27.66
CA MET A 1 -30.70 -13.99 28.40
C MET A 1 -29.80 -12.85 27.95
N ASN A 2 -30.39 -11.88 27.25
CA ASN A 2 -29.74 -10.69 26.73
C ASN A 2 -29.30 -9.76 27.86
N CYS A 3 -28.05 -9.30 27.84
CA CYS A 3 -27.64 -8.03 28.42
C CYS A 3 -26.82 -7.25 27.39
N SER A 4 -27.52 -6.37 26.67
CA SER A 4 -26.97 -5.34 25.80
C SER A 4 -26.46 -4.20 26.69
N ASN A 5 -25.15 -3.96 26.73
CA ASN A 5 -24.59 -2.72 27.25
C ASN A 5 -24.38 -1.74 26.09
N LYS A 6 -25.46 -1.06 25.68
CA LYS A 6 -25.38 0.18 24.92
C LYS A 6 -25.00 1.30 25.89
N PHE A 7 -23.73 1.67 25.92
CA PHE A 7 -23.30 2.89 26.60
C PHE A 7 -23.59 4.07 25.66
N LYS A 8 -24.66 4.82 25.96
CA LYS A 8 -24.97 6.09 25.28
C LYS A 8 -24.22 7.21 26.01
N LEU A 9 -23.24 7.81 25.35
CA LEU A 9 -22.65 9.09 25.75
C LEU A 9 -23.20 10.16 24.82
N THR A 10 -24.26 10.83 25.28
CA THR A 10 -24.77 12.05 24.66
C THR A 10 -23.89 13.21 25.15
N ALA A 11 -22.97 13.69 24.32
CA ALA A 11 -22.33 14.99 24.51
C ALA A 11 -22.88 15.94 23.45
N VAL A 12 -23.64 16.94 23.90
CA VAL A 12 -24.18 18.00 23.06
C VAL A 12 -23.01 18.91 22.69
N ALA A 13 -22.53 18.83 21.45
CA ALA A 13 -21.58 19.77 20.88
C ALA A 13 -22.35 21.05 20.47
N LEU A 14 -22.09 22.15 21.18
CA LEU A 14 -22.56 23.48 20.81
C LEU A 14 -21.71 24.01 19.65
N MET A 15 -22.28 24.03 18.44
CA MET A 15 -21.65 24.62 17.26
C MET A 15 -21.59 26.15 17.40
N VAL A 16 -20.37 26.70 17.47
CA VAL A 16 -20.12 28.11 17.16
C VAL A 16 -19.93 28.21 15.66
N GLY A 17 -20.98 28.66 14.96
CA GLY A 17 -20.91 28.97 13.53
C GLY A 17 -19.95 30.13 13.30
N THR A 18 -18.76 29.84 12.79
CA THR A 18 -17.96 30.82 12.07
C THR A 18 -18.36 30.71 10.61
N ALA A 19 -18.80 31.82 10.02
CA ALA A 19 -19.04 31.90 8.58
C ALA A 19 -17.72 31.57 7.87
N MET A 20 -17.65 30.40 7.25
CA MET A 20 -16.50 30.02 6.44
C MET A 20 -16.52 30.85 5.16
N ASN A 21 -15.44 31.59 4.92
CA ASN A 21 -15.15 32.08 3.58
C ASN A 21 -15.13 30.87 2.62
N ALA A 22 -15.68 31.06 1.42
CA ALA A 22 -15.87 30.02 0.42
C ALA A 22 -14.55 29.51 -0.19
N ASN A 23 -13.74 28.82 0.60
CA ASN A 23 -12.54 28.10 0.14
C ASN A 23 -12.95 26.64 -0.18
N ALA A 24 -12.43 26.08 -1.28
CA ALA A 24 -12.91 24.83 -1.88
C ALA A 24 -11.94 23.63 -1.80
N ALA A 25 -12.47 22.40 -1.75
CA ALA A 25 -11.64 21.18 -1.79
C ALA A 25 -10.95 21.01 -3.15
N LEU A 26 -9.78 20.37 -3.20
CA LEU A 26 -9.13 19.99 -4.47
C LEU A 26 -9.67 18.68 -5.05
N TYR A 27 -10.19 17.79 -4.20
CA TYR A 27 -10.69 16.49 -4.62
C TYR A 27 -12.13 16.23 -4.16
N GLN A 28 -12.92 15.67 -5.07
CA GLN A 28 -14.17 15.02 -4.76
C GLN A 28 -13.91 13.55 -4.45
N VAL A 29 -14.49 13.03 -3.37
CA VAL A 29 -14.45 11.59 -3.04
C VAL A 29 -15.60 10.89 -3.74
N ILE A 30 -15.29 9.86 -4.54
CA ILE A 30 -16.29 9.03 -5.21
C ILE A 30 -16.11 7.59 -4.74
N GLU A 31 -17.09 7.08 -4.01
CA GLU A 31 -17.15 5.67 -3.61
C GLU A 31 -17.52 4.80 -4.80
N VAL A 32 -16.83 3.68 -4.95
CA VAL A 32 -17.09 2.70 -6.00
C VAL A 32 -17.36 1.35 -5.33
N SER A 33 -18.55 0.80 -5.58
CA SER A 33 -18.96 -0.47 -5.01
C SER A 33 -18.36 -1.66 -5.78
N PRO A 34 -17.96 -2.75 -5.10
CA PRO A 34 -17.56 -3.99 -5.75
C PRO A 34 -18.80 -4.74 -6.27
N GLU A 35 -19.10 -4.57 -7.55
CA GLU A 35 -20.30 -5.09 -8.19
C GLU A 35 -19.99 -6.11 -9.29
N VAL A 36 -20.87 -7.10 -9.45
CA VAL A 36 -20.88 -8.02 -10.59
C VAL A 36 -22.25 -7.94 -11.23
N ASN A 37 -22.31 -7.48 -12.49
CA ASN A 37 -23.57 -7.31 -13.23
C ASN A 37 -24.63 -6.45 -12.50
N GLY A 38 -24.18 -5.47 -11.71
CA GLY A 38 -25.03 -4.58 -10.92
C GLY A 38 -25.44 -5.10 -9.54
N ASP A 39 -25.02 -6.32 -9.17
CA ASP A 39 -25.21 -6.85 -7.82
C ASP A 39 -23.95 -6.64 -6.97
N VAL A 40 -24.11 -5.97 -5.83
CA VAL A 40 -23.03 -5.78 -4.84
C VAL A 40 -22.64 -7.12 -4.24
N VAL A 41 -21.34 -7.42 -4.27
CA VAL A 41 -20.79 -8.65 -3.68
C VAL A 41 -20.74 -8.51 -2.15
N ASP A 42 -20.95 -9.60 -1.41
CA ASP A 42 -20.77 -9.58 0.05
C ASP A 42 -19.29 -9.44 0.41
N TYR A 43 -18.97 -8.46 1.27
CA TYR A 43 -17.62 -8.18 1.76
C TYR A 43 -17.66 -7.58 3.17
N GLN A 44 -16.55 -7.71 3.88
CA GLN A 44 -16.35 -7.01 5.15
C GLN A 44 -15.55 -5.71 4.97
N THR A 45 -14.58 -5.71 4.05
CA THR A 45 -13.83 -4.51 3.68
C THR A 45 -13.58 -4.45 2.17
N ALA A 46 -13.57 -3.26 1.58
CA ALA A 46 -13.27 -3.02 0.17
C ALA A 46 -12.16 -1.96 0.02
N TYR A 47 -11.24 -2.19 -0.91
CA TYR A 47 -10.02 -1.40 -1.10
C TYR A 47 -9.91 -0.95 -2.56
N GLY A 48 -9.63 0.32 -2.80
CA GLY A 48 -9.17 0.80 -4.10
C GLY A 48 -7.69 0.47 -4.25
N VAL A 49 -7.31 -0.27 -5.31
CA VAL A 49 -5.96 -0.84 -5.43
C VAL A 49 -5.18 -0.40 -6.66
N ALA A 50 -5.85 0.07 -7.71
CA ALA A 50 -5.22 0.64 -8.91
C ALA A 50 -6.21 1.54 -9.66
N ILE A 51 -5.71 2.51 -10.41
CA ILE A 51 -6.53 3.39 -11.26
C ILE A 51 -6.15 3.16 -12.73
N GLN A 52 -7.13 3.25 -13.63
CA GLN A 52 -6.87 3.18 -15.06
C GLN A 52 -5.86 4.27 -15.46
N GLN A 53 -4.77 3.82 -16.07
CA GLN A 53 -3.66 4.69 -16.46
C GLN A 53 -4.04 5.57 -17.66
N GLY A 54 -3.31 6.66 -17.83
CA GLY A 54 -3.51 7.63 -18.90
C GLY A 54 -3.75 9.05 -18.40
N ASP A 55 -3.82 9.95 -19.38
CA ASP A 55 -4.01 11.40 -19.19
C ASP A 55 -5.21 11.89 -20.00
N VAL A 56 -5.53 13.17 -19.84
CA VAL A 56 -6.54 13.89 -20.63
C VAL A 56 -5.87 14.75 -21.68
N ILE A 57 -6.20 14.50 -22.95
CA ILE A 57 -5.56 15.13 -24.11
C ILE A 57 -6.35 16.35 -24.55
N ASP A 58 -5.66 17.48 -24.73
CA ASP A 58 -6.18 18.66 -25.39
C ASP A 58 -6.19 18.43 -26.91
N ALA A 59 -7.38 18.24 -27.46
CA ALA A 59 -7.57 18.00 -28.90
C ALA A 59 -7.06 19.14 -29.81
N SER A 60 -6.83 20.34 -29.28
CA SER A 60 -6.30 21.47 -30.05
C SER A 60 -4.78 21.45 -30.21
N THR A 61 -4.08 20.82 -29.27
CA THR A 61 -2.61 20.74 -29.23
C THR A 61 -2.07 19.32 -29.40
N ASP A 62 -2.93 18.30 -29.33
CA ASP A 62 -2.57 16.88 -29.34
C ASP A 62 -1.55 16.55 -28.23
N SER A 63 -1.70 17.23 -27.09
CA SER A 63 -0.84 17.10 -25.91
C SER A 63 -1.70 17.03 -24.64
N PRO A 64 -1.20 16.43 -23.55
CA PRO A 64 -1.95 16.41 -22.30
C PRO A 64 -2.18 17.80 -21.71
N PHE A 65 -3.31 17.98 -21.01
CA PHE A 65 -3.52 19.20 -20.22
C PHE A 65 -2.48 19.27 -19.10
N ALA A 66 -1.77 20.40 -18.99
CA ALA A 66 -0.72 20.58 -17.98
C ALA A 66 -1.21 20.35 -16.54
N LEU A 67 -2.48 20.68 -16.27
CA LEU A 67 -3.13 20.46 -14.97
C LEU A 67 -4.04 19.22 -14.95
N GLY A 68 -4.07 18.41 -16.00
CA GLY A 68 -4.91 17.21 -16.07
C GLY A 68 -6.38 17.53 -15.81
N CYS A 69 -7.03 16.73 -14.97
CA CYS A 69 -8.44 16.95 -14.61
C CYS A 69 -8.71 18.16 -13.71
N PHE A 70 -7.67 18.86 -13.22
CA PHE A 70 -7.87 20.15 -12.55
C PHE A 70 -8.19 21.27 -13.54
N ASP A 71 -7.92 21.07 -14.83
CA ASP A 71 -8.33 22.02 -15.88
C ASP A 71 -9.82 21.85 -16.22
N ALA A 72 -10.61 22.91 -16.10
CA ALA A 72 -12.04 22.84 -16.43
C ALA A 72 -12.32 22.53 -17.91
N THR A 73 -11.39 22.84 -18.81
CA THR A 73 -11.54 22.53 -20.23
C THR A 73 -11.23 21.07 -20.56
N ALA A 74 -10.58 20.34 -19.64
CA ALA A 74 -10.38 18.90 -19.77
C ALA A 74 -11.70 18.10 -19.65
N ASN A 75 -12.75 18.68 -19.04
CA ASN A 75 -14.09 18.10 -18.93
C ASN A 75 -14.10 16.65 -18.39
N CYS A 76 -13.23 16.34 -17.43
CA CYS A 76 -13.17 15.00 -16.85
C CYS A 76 -14.49 14.60 -16.20
N THR A 77 -14.90 13.34 -16.39
CA THR A 77 -16.08 12.77 -15.73
C THR A 77 -15.68 11.59 -14.84
N PRO A 78 -16.50 11.26 -13.81
CA PRO A 78 -16.24 10.13 -12.95
C PRO A 78 -16.09 8.80 -13.69
N GLU A 79 -16.70 8.61 -14.84
CA GLU A 79 -16.71 7.33 -15.57
C GLU A 79 -15.47 7.13 -16.45
N GLN A 80 -14.64 8.16 -16.62
CA GLN A 80 -13.55 8.15 -17.60
C GLN A 80 -12.39 7.21 -17.19
N PHE A 81 -12.09 7.14 -15.90
CA PHE A 81 -11.02 6.30 -15.37
C PHE A 81 -11.60 5.28 -14.40
N LYS A 82 -11.45 4.00 -14.75
CA LYS A 82 -11.95 2.87 -13.95
C LYS A 82 -11.08 2.61 -12.73
N LEU A 83 -11.72 2.39 -11.59
CA LEU A 83 -11.06 1.92 -10.36
C LEU A 83 -10.97 0.38 -10.33
N ALA A 84 -9.80 -0.15 -9.97
CA ALA A 84 -9.66 -1.54 -9.54
C ALA A 84 -9.98 -1.67 -8.05
N ILE A 85 -10.79 -2.67 -7.71
CA ILE A 85 -11.32 -2.86 -6.37
C ILE A 85 -11.01 -4.28 -5.91
N GLU A 86 -10.59 -4.39 -4.66
CA GLU A 86 -10.34 -5.65 -3.99
C GLU A 86 -11.19 -5.74 -2.73
N THR A 87 -11.84 -6.88 -2.48
CA THR A 87 -12.64 -7.09 -1.27
C THR A 87 -12.02 -8.13 -0.36
N ARG A 88 -12.25 -8.00 0.95
CA ARG A 88 -11.89 -9.00 1.95
C ARG A 88 -13.08 -9.42 2.80
N THR A 89 -13.05 -10.69 3.24
CA THR A 89 -14.03 -11.24 4.21
C THR A 89 -13.62 -10.98 5.66
N THR A 90 -12.51 -10.29 5.87
CA THR A 90 -11.93 -9.97 7.17
C THR A 90 -12.05 -8.48 7.49
N PRO A 91 -12.09 -8.12 8.78
CA PRO A 91 -11.96 -6.73 9.20
C PRO A 91 -10.53 -6.22 8.94
N ILE A 92 -10.40 -4.89 8.80
CA ILE A 92 -9.11 -4.22 8.71
C ILE A 92 -8.28 -4.44 9.99
N SER A 93 -6.95 -4.56 9.86
CA SER A 93 -6.04 -4.69 10.99
C SER A 93 -4.88 -3.72 10.84
N ALA A 94 -4.62 -2.91 11.88
CA ALA A 94 -3.54 -1.90 11.86
C ALA A 94 -3.56 -0.98 10.61
N SER A 95 -4.75 -0.59 10.14
CA SER A 95 -4.97 0.21 8.93
C SER A 95 -4.55 -0.46 7.61
N GLN A 96 -4.53 -1.80 7.56
CA GLN A 96 -4.15 -2.60 6.39
C GLN A 96 -5.14 -3.75 6.15
N GLU A 97 -5.21 -4.18 4.89
CA GLU A 97 -5.88 -5.39 4.46
C GLU A 97 -5.32 -6.65 5.14
N VAL A 98 -6.14 -7.69 5.27
CA VAL A 98 -5.80 -8.91 6.00
C VAL A 98 -5.90 -10.14 5.12
N ASP A 99 -4.73 -10.62 4.68
CA ASP A 99 -4.55 -11.80 3.82
C ASP A 99 -3.96 -13.01 4.58
N GLY A 100 -3.45 -12.80 5.79
CA GLY A 100 -2.62 -13.78 6.48
C GLY A 100 -1.24 -13.88 5.85
N ASN A 101 -1.00 -14.91 5.04
CA ASN A 101 0.15 -14.88 4.15
C ASN A 101 -0.24 -14.05 2.92
N SER A 102 0.48 -12.97 2.61
CA SER A 102 0.10 -12.05 1.54
C SER A 102 -0.17 -12.80 0.23
N TYR A 103 -1.24 -12.42 -0.48
CA TYR A 103 -1.47 -12.90 -1.85
C TYR A 103 -0.64 -12.16 -2.89
N ARG A 104 0.01 -11.07 -2.48
CA ARG A 104 0.73 -10.16 -3.36
C ARG A 104 2.24 -10.38 -3.32
N GLU A 105 2.79 -10.70 -2.14
CA GLU A 105 4.23 -10.88 -1.94
C GLU A 105 4.69 -12.32 -2.21
N GLU A 106 5.92 -12.46 -2.72
CA GLU A 106 6.53 -13.78 -2.95
C GLU A 106 6.87 -14.52 -1.64
N ILE A 107 7.02 -13.80 -0.52
CA ILE A 107 7.41 -14.38 0.77
C ILE A 107 6.60 -13.78 1.92
N PRO A 108 6.45 -14.51 3.05
CA PRO A 108 5.70 -14.00 4.19
C PRO A 108 6.27 -12.70 4.73
N PHE A 109 5.37 -11.77 5.03
CA PHE A 109 5.67 -10.44 5.57
C PHE A 109 6.69 -9.64 4.73
N ALA A 110 6.87 -9.99 3.45
CA ALA A 110 7.87 -9.43 2.54
C ALA A 110 9.33 -9.51 3.03
N MET A 111 9.62 -10.30 4.07
CA MET A 111 10.95 -10.37 4.70
C MET A 111 11.40 -11.80 5.04
N ASP A 112 10.47 -12.75 5.17
CA ASP A 112 10.76 -14.06 5.71
C ASP A 112 11.19 -15.05 4.62
N ALA A 113 12.39 -14.84 4.07
CA ALA A 113 13.00 -15.73 3.10
C ALA A 113 13.34 -17.13 3.67
N GLY A 114 13.16 -17.33 4.98
CA GLY A 114 13.29 -18.62 5.65
C GLY A 114 11.96 -19.34 5.86
N PHE A 115 10.80 -18.69 5.68
CA PHE A 115 9.46 -19.23 5.92
C PHE A 115 9.25 -19.74 7.37
N TYR A 116 9.81 -19.01 8.34
CA TYR A 116 9.70 -19.27 9.76
C TYR A 116 8.34 -18.87 10.36
N TYR A 117 7.67 -17.86 9.79
CA TYR A 117 6.59 -17.16 10.47
C TYR A 117 5.16 -17.60 10.08
N ILE A 118 5.02 -18.71 9.36
CA ILE A 118 3.74 -19.12 8.75
C ILE A 118 3.30 -20.54 9.12
N GLN A 119 3.92 -21.18 10.11
CA GLN A 119 3.62 -22.58 10.43
C GLN A 119 2.43 -22.68 11.38
N GLU A 120 2.35 -21.78 12.37
CA GLU A 120 1.31 -21.78 13.38
C GLU A 120 0.89 -20.36 13.81
N TYR A 121 -0.25 -20.26 14.49
CA TYR A 121 -0.78 -19.01 15.03
C TYR A 121 0.25 -18.19 15.84
N LYS A 122 1.06 -18.88 16.66
CA LYS A 122 2.11 -18.26 17.49
C LYS A 122 3.21 -17.60 16.67
N ASP A 123 3.38 -17.99 15.41
CA ASP A 123 4.36 -17.36 14.55
C ASP A 123 3.92 -15.95 14.14
N PHE A 124 2.63 -15.72 13.91
CA PHE A 124 2.09 -14.38 13.66
C PHE A 124 2.25 -13.49 14.90
N GLU A 125 1.98 -14.03 16.10
CA GLU A 125 2.27 -13.31 17.35
C GLU A 125 3.75 -12.96 17.44
N ARG A 126 4.64 -13.92 17.17
CA ARG A 126 6.09 -13.72 17.22
C ARG A 126 6.57 -12.68 16.21
N TYR A 127 6.03 -12.68 14.99
CA TYR A 127 6.33 -11.65 14.00
C TYR A 127 5.94 -10.27 14.53
N CYS A 128 4.73 -10.14 15.06
CA CYS A 128 4.26 -8.89 15.65
C CYS A 128 5.17 -8.45 16.80
N PHE A 129 5.44 -9.33 17.78
CA PHE A 129 6.28 -9.00 18.94
C PHE A 129 7.71 -8.61 18.55
N ASN A 130 8.30 -9.34 17.61
CA ASN A 130 9.71 -9.16 17.27
C ASN A 130 9.94 -8.03 16.28
N GLN A 131 9.04 -7.83 15.31
CA GLN A 131 9.28 -6.97 14.15
C GLN A 131 8.37 -5.74 14.08
N LEU A 132 7.17 -5.81 14.67
CA LEU A 132 6.27 -4.66 14.80
C LEU A 132 6.37 -4.01 16.18
N ARG A 133 6.71 -4.80 17.20
CA ARG A 133 6.93 -4.40 18.59
C ARG A 133 5.67 -3.96 19.35
N TYR A 134 4.49 -4.23 18.82
CA TYR A 134 3.24 -3.86 19.47
C TYR A 134 3.01 -4.63 20.77
N SER A 135 2.26 -4.05 21.70
CA SER A 135 1.73 -4.76 22.88
C SER A 135 0.40 -5.48 22.61
N THR A 136 -0.22 -5.22 21.45
CA THR A 136 -1.52 -5.80 21.05
C THR A 136 -1.38 -7.05 20.17
N CYS A 137 -0.28 -7.78 20.27
CA CYS A 137 0.07 -8.82 19.29
C CYS A 137 -0.86 -10.05 19.29
N GLU A 138 -1.46 -10.42 20.41
CA GLU A 138 -2.47 -11.50 20.44
C GLU A 138 -3.71 -11.10 19.62
N SER A 139 -4.20 -9.86 19.81
CA SER A 139 -5.34 -9.34 19.06
C SER A 139 -4.98 -9.18 17.57
N TRP A 140 -3.79 -8.67 17.26
CA TRP A 140 -3.32 -8.56 15.88
C TRP A 140 -3.22 -9.94 15.21
N ALA A 141 -2.63 -10.93 15.87
CA ALA A 141 -2.46 -12.26 15.32
C ALA A 141 -3.79 -12.99 15.13
N SER A 142 -4.77 -12.83 16.05
CA SER A 142 -6.09 -13.46 15.90
C SER A 142 -6.82 -13.05 14.62
N VAL A 143 -6.71 -11.78 14.23
CA VAL A 143 -7.26 -11.29 12.97
C VAL A 143 -6.41 -11.77 11.79
N ASN A 144 -5.09 -11.58 11.84
CA ASN A 144 -4.21 -11.84 10.70
C ASN A 144 -4.01 -13.32 10.38
N TRP A 145 -4.01 -14.21 11.38
CA TRP A 145 -3.90 -15.65 11.18
C TRP A 145 -5.13 -16.26 10.50
N THR A 146 -6.30 -15.64 10.62
CA THR A 146 -7.58 -16.25 10.25
C THR A 146 -7.62 -16.73 8.78
N PRO A 147 -7.33 -15.90 7.76
CA PRO A 147 -7.33 -16.37 6.37
C PRO A 147 -6.31 -17.48 6.10
N TRP A 148 -5.10 -17.34 6.67
CA TRP A 148 -4.04 -18.32 6.46
C TRP A 148 -4.35 -19.67 7.09
N SER A 149 -5.00 -19.69 8.26
CA SER A 149 -5.46 -20.92 8.91
C SER A 149 -6.50 -21.69 8.08
N LYS A 150 -7.37 -20.98 7.36
CA LYS A 150 -8.33 -21.57 6.42
C LYS A 150 -7.61 -22.25 5.25
N GLU A 151 -6.62 -21.58 4.66
CA GLU A 151 -5.79 -22.16 3.61
C GLU A 151 -5.09 -23.45 4.07
N LEU A 152 -4.45 -23.43 5.24
CA LEU A 152 -3.77 -24.60 5.80
C LEU A 152 -4.73 -25.76 6.10
N SER A 153 -5.96 -25.45 6.53
CA SER A 153 -7.01 -26.43 6.77
C SER A 153 -7.78 -26.84 5.51
N ARG A 154 -7.38 -26.34 4.33
CA ARG A 154 -8.00 -26.61 3.02
C ARG A 154 -9.44 -26.10 2.89
N ASP A 155 -9.78 -25.03 3.61
CA ASP A 155 -10.98 -24.23 3.37
C ASP A 155 -10.69 -23.19 2.28
N PHE A 156 -11.12 -23.51 1.06
CA PHE A 156 -10.94 -22.65 -0.11
C PHE A 156 -12.12 -21.71 -0.39
N THR A 157 -12.76 -21.22 0.67
CA THR A 157 -13.67 -20.07 0.61
C THR A 157 -12.86 -18.79 0.36
N PRO A 158 -13.10 -18.06 -0.75
CA PRO A 158 -12.36 -16.83 -1.08
C PRO A 158 -12.30 -15.84 0.08
N ASN A 159 -11.09 -15.43 0.45
CA ASN A 159 -10.90 -14.25 1.28
C ASN A 159 -10.80 -12.99 0.40
N ALA A 160 -10.11 -13.07 -0.74
CA ALA A 160 -9.80 -11.94 -1.60
C ALA A 160 -10.45 -12.05 -3.00
N LYS A 161 -11.41 -11.17 -3.29
CA LYS A 161 -11.96 -11.04 -4.66
C LYS A 161 -11.50 -9.72 -5.28
N ALA A 162 -11.37 -9.71 -6.60
CA ALA A 162 -10.90 -8.59 -7.39
C ALA A 162 -11.92 -8.21 -8.47
N PHE A 163 -12.08 -6.90 -8.70
CA PHE A 163 -13.04 -6.32 -9.64
C PHE A 163 -12.41 -5.12 -10.33
N VAL A 164 -12.89 -4.82 -11.53
CA VAL A 164 -12.62 -3.54 -12.20
C VAL A 164 -13.96 -2.87 -12.43
N GLU A 165 -14.04 -1.58 -12.10
CA GLU A 165 -15.25 -0.77 -12.25
C GLU A 165 -15.84 -0.92 -13.66
N ASN A 166 -17.13 -1.27 -13.71
CA ASN A 166 -17.86 -1.53 -14.95
C ASN A 166 -17.26 -2.65 -15.84
N ASP A 167 -16.45 -3.56 -15.27
CA ASP A 167 -15.93 -4.76 -15.95
C ASP A 167 -15.94 -5.97 -15.01
N GLY A 168 -17.11 -6.60 -14.89
CA GLY A 168 -17.29 -7.84 -14.12
C GLY A 168 -16.57 -9.07 -14.70
N SER A 169 -15.91 -8.94 -15.86
CA SER A 169 -15.17 -10.01 -16.51
C SER A 169 -13.66 -9.94 -16.29
N ALA A 170 -13.16 -8.90 -15.60
CA ALA A 170 -11.74 -8.70 -15.37
C ALA A 170 -11.06 -9.85 -14.60
N TYR A 171 -11.78 -10.51 -13.69
CA TYR A 171 -11.32 -11.66 -12.92
C TYR A 171 -12.36 -12.76 -12.82
N VAL A 172 -11.89 -14.01 -12.89
CA VAL A 172 -12.73 -15.20 -12.65
C VAL A 172 -13.11 -15.33 -11.18
N ASN A 173 -12.27 -14.83 -10.27
CA ASN A 173 -12.46 -14.91 -8.82
C ASN A 173 -12.59 -16.34 -8.28
N GLU A 174 -11.73 -17.25 -8.76
CA GLU A 174 -11.79 -18.67 -8.42
C GLU A 174 -11.47 -18.94 -6.93
N TYR A 175 -10.41 -18.32 -6.42
CA TYR A 175 -10.07 -18.33 -5.00
C TYR A 175 -9.67 -16.95 -4.46
N ASN A 176 -8.38 -16.65 -4.35
CA ASN A 176 -7.87 -15.35 -3.89
C ASN A 176 -7.21 -14.62 -5.05
N ASN A 177 -7.46 -13.31 -5.16
CA ASN A 177 -7.16 -12.55 -6.37
C ASN A 177 -6.65 -11.16 -5.99
N ILE A 178 -5.69 -10.68 -6.77
CA ILE A 178 -5.00 -9.41 -6.56
C ILE A 178 -4.83 -8.68 -7.89
N ILE A 179 -5.06 -7.37 -7.89
CA ILE A 179 -4.75 -6.43 -8.96
C ILE A 179 -3.60 -5.53 -8.48
N ASN A 180 -2.50 -5.52 -9.23
CA ASN A 180 -1.34 -4.66 -8.97
C ASN A 180 -1.40 -3.35 -9.76
N SER A 181 -1.95 -3.37 -10.98
CA SER A 181 -2.10 -2.19 -11.83
C SER A 181 -3.21 -2.36 -12.87
N LEU A 182 -3.63 -1.25 -13.49
CA LEU A 182 -4.51 -1.23 -14.66
C LEU A 182 -3.78 -0.62 -15.85
N THR A 183 -3.97 -1.16 -17.05
CA THR A 183 -3.45 -0.53 -18.27
C THR A 183 -4.24 0.72 -18.67
N ALA A 184 -3.77 1.45 -19.68
CA ALA A 184 -4.52 2.57 -20.28
C ALA A 184 -5.89 2.15 -20.83
N ASP A 185 -6.04 0.90 -21.26
CA ASP A 185 -7.32 0.31 -21.71
C ASP A 185 -8.18 -0.24 -20.55
N GLY A 186 -7.74 -0.03 -19.30
CA GLY A 186 -8.42 -0.54 -18.10
C GLY A 186 -8.34 -2.06 -17.95
N LYS A 187 -7.31 -2.71 -18.52
CA LYS A 187 -7.07 -4.15 -18.33
C LYS A 187 -6.23 -4.39 -17.09
N ALA A 188 -6.60 -5.41 -16.31
CA ALA A 188 -5.90 -5.70 -15.08
C ALA A 188 -4.57 -6.44 -15.30
N VAL A 189 -3.60 -6.09 -14.45
CA VAL A 189 -2.34 -6.81 -14.27
C VAL A 189 -2.23 -7.18 -12.79
N GLY A 190 -1.94 -8.43 -12.50
CA GLY A 190 -1.90 -8.96 -11.15
C GLY A 190 -1.74 -10.47 -11.11
N ASN A 191 -2.38 -11.09 -10.12
CA ASN A 191 -2.31 -12.54 -9.94
C ASN A 191 -3.59 -13.12 -9.34
N GLN A 192 -3.78 -14.42 -9.55
CA GLN A 192 -4.90 -15.18 -8.98
C GLN A 192 -4.45 -16.56 -8.50
N SER A 193 -5.08 -17.06 -7.44
CA SER A 193 -4.96 -18.44 -7.00
C SER A 193 -5.88 -19.35 -7.82
N ILE A 194 -5.38 -20.51 -8.21
CA ILE A 194 -6.13 -21.53 -8.97
C ILE A 194 -6.29 -22.79 -8.14
N LYS A 195 -7.52 -23.33 -8.11
CA LYS A 195 -7.82 -24.60 -7.46
C LYS A 195 -7.54 -25.74 -8.44
N GLU A 196 -7.04 -26.85 -7.92
CA GLU A 196 -7.03 -28.09 -8.70
C GLU A 196 -8.40 -28.77 -8.57
N ASP A 197 -8.93 -28.80 -7.34
CA ASP A 197 -10.28 -29.29 -7.02
C ASP A 197 -10.82 -28.63 -5.74
N SER A 198 -11.94 -29.14 -5.21
CA SER A 198 -12.55 -28.61 -3.98
C SER A 198 -11.70 -28.79 -2.71
N SER A 199 -10.59 -29.51 -2.78
CA SER A 199 -9.76 -29.96 -1.66
C SER A 199 -8.26 -29.69 -1.83
N SER A 200 -7.83 -29.10 -2.94
CA SER A 200 -6.43 -28.77 -3.20
C SER A 200 -6.25 -27.54 -4.10
N LEU A 201 -5.19 -26.77 -3.84
CA LEU A 201 -4.74 -25.69 -4.71
C LEU A 201 -3.76 -26.21 -5.75
N LYS A 202 -3.94 -25.78 -6.99
CA LYS A 202 -2.96 -25.98 -8.05
C LYS A 202 -1.79 -25.03 -7.90
N THR A 203 -2.09 -23.76 -7.64
CA THR A 203 -1.10 -22.72 -7.33
C THR A 203 -1.76 -21.61 -6.53
N ARG A 204 -0.98 -20.99 -5.64
CA ARG A 204 -1.42 -19.81 -4.90
C ARG A 204 -1.39 -18.55 -5.77
N ASN A 205 -0.52 -18.50 -6.78
CA ASN A 205 -0.33 -17.33 -7.61
C ASN A 205 0.00 -17.70 -9.07
N THR A 206 -0.89 -17.36 -9.98
CA THR A 206 -0.64 -17.31 -11.43
C THR A 206 -0.84 -15.90 -11.96
N ILE A 207 -0.10 -15.55 -13.01
CA ILE A 207 -0.20 -14.26 -13.68
C ILE A 207 -1.60 -14.02 -14.26
N VAL A 208 -2.10 -12.80 -14.06
CA VAL A 208 -3.17 -12.18 -14.83
C VAL A 208 -2.58 -10.94 -15.49
N ALA A 209 -2.53 -10.91 -16.82
CA ALA A 209 -2.01 -9.78 -17.60
C ALA A 209 -2.52 -9.87 -19.05
N PRO A 210 -2.53 -8.75 -19.81
CA PRO A 210 -2.86 -8.77 -21.24
C PRO A 210 -1.99 -9.74 -22.06
N VAL A 211 -0.71 -9.87 -21.70
CA VAL A 211 0.23 -10.82 -22.30
C VAL A 211 0.72 -11.78 -21.23
N LEU A 212 0.49 -13.08 -21.45
CA LEU A 212 1.00 -14.15 -20.59
C LEU A 212 2.36 -14.64 -21.10
N PRO A 213 3.39 -14.76 -20.25
CA PRO A 213 4.70 -15.24 -20.66
C PRO A 213 4.68 -16.73 -21.00
N ASN A 214 5.57 -17.15 -21.90
CA ASN A 214 5.84 -18.57 -22.15
C ASN A 214 6.94 -19.07 -21.20
N ILE A 215 6.56 -19.43 -19.98
CA ILE A 215 7.51 -19.94 -18.99
C ILE A 215 7.83 -21.40 -19.30
N VAL A 216 8.99 -21.63 -19.91
CA VAL A 216 9.52 -22.98 -20.15
C VAL A 216 10.45 -23.34 -18.98
N THR A 217 10.34 -24.58 -18.48
CA THR A 217 11.27 -25.11 -17.47
C THR A 217 12.18 -26.11 -18.14
N GLY A 218 13.49 -25.86 -18.11
CA GLY A 218 14.48 -26.81 -18.65
C GLY A 218 14.62 -28.06 -17.79
N ASP A 219 15.16 -29.14 -18.34
CA ASP A 219 15.31 -30.44 -17.64
C ASP A 219 16.13 -30.35 -16.34
N SER A 220 17.03 -29.36 -16.24
CA SER A 220 17.87 -29.11 -15.06
C SER A 220 17.33 -28.02 -14.13
N GLU A 221 16.19 -27.41 -14.44
CA GLU A 221 15.59 -26.33 -13.67
C GLU A 221 14.51 -26.84 -12.72
N ALA A 222 14.40 -26.20 -11.56
CA ALA A 222 13.31 -26.48 -10.63
C ALA A 222 11.95 -26.08 -11.25
N SER A 223 10.92 -26.85 -10.96
CA SER A 223 9.56 -26.59 -11.43
C SER A 223 9.03 -25.24 -10.95
N VAL A 224 8.31 -24.54 -11.82
CA VAL A 224 7.55 -23.34 -11.46
C VAL A 224 6.42 -23.73 -10.52
N VAL A 225 6.25 -22.98 -9.45
CA VAL A 225 5.14 -23.16 -8.49
C VAL A 225 4.22 -21.95 -8.43
N GLU A 226 4.77 -20.76 -8.62
CA GLU A 226 4.03 -19.50 -8.57
C GLU A 226 4.63 -18.48 -9.54
N SER A 227 3.82 -17.51 -9.96
CA SER A 227 4.26 -16.39 -10.77
C SER A 227 3.40 -15.15 -10.50
N HIS A 228 4.00 -13.97 -10.62
CA HIS A 228 3.35 -12.69 -10.38
C HIS A 228 3.55 -11.76 -11.57
N ALA A 229 2.57 -10.90 -11.84
CA ALA A 229 2.71 -9.75 -12.72
C ALA A 229 2.35 -8.49 -11.96
N TRP A 230 3.14 -7.43 -12.14
CA TRP A 230 3.03 -6.19 -11.37
C TRP A 230 2.63 -5.00 -12.22
N ASN A 231 3.36 -4.72 -13.29
CA ASN A 231 3.03 -3.63 -14.20
C ASN A 231 3.38 -3.94 -15.67
N THR A 232 2.84 -3.16 -16.59
CA THR A 232 3.18 -3.17 -18.01
C THR A 232 3.15 -1.77 -18.60
N ASP A 233 4.12 -1.46 -19.45
CA ASP A 233 4.13 -0.24 -20.29
C ASP A 233 3.43 -0.49 -21.66
N GLY A 234 2.82 -1.67 -21.83
CA GLY A 234 2.21 -2.12 -23.09
C GLY A 234 3.16 -2.87 -24.03
N VAL A 235 4.48 -2.72 -23.89
CA VAL A 235 5.50 -3.45 -24.65
C VAL A 235 6.06 -4.61 -23.82
N PHE A 236 6.41 -4.31 -22.57
CA PHE A 236 6.94 -5.22 -21.59
C PHE A 236 6.01 -5.32 -20.40
N THR A 237 5.95 -6.51 -19.80
CA THR A 237 5.28 -6.74 -18.52
C THR A 237 6.30 -7.33 -17.55
N VAL A 238 6.23 -6.92 -16.28
CA VAL A 238 7.20 -7.30 -15.26
C VAL A 238 6.57 -8.04 -14.09
N GLY A 239 7.40 -8.84 -13.42
CA GLY A 239 7.01 -9.50 -12.19
C GLY A 239 8.04 -10.47 -11.66
N SER A 240 7.59 -11.68 -11.32
CA SER A 240 8.46 -12.73 -10.78
C SER A 240 8.05 -14.14 -11.18
N VAL A 241 9.04 -15.03 -11.23
CA VAL A 241 8.86 -16.48 -11.39
C VAL A 241 9.41 -17.19 -10.16
N SER A 242 8.56 -17.96 -9.49
CA SER A 242 8.91 -18.74 -8.30
C SER A 242 9.05 -20.22 -8.64
N ARG A 243 10.14 -20.83 -8.17
CA ARG A 243 10.49 -22.23 -8.44
C ARG A 243 10.70 -23.00 -7.15
N THR A 244 10.34 -24.28 -7.17
CA THR A 244 10.44 -25.17 -6.00
C THR A 244 11.84 -25.12 -5.39
N ALA A 245 11.88 -24.90 -4.08
CA ALA A 245 13.11 -24.94 -3.29
C ALA A 245 12.81 -25.50 -1.90
N SER A 246 13.84 -25.77 -1.10
CA SER A 246 13.63 -26.29 0.24
C SER A 246 14.70 -25.81 1.22
N ASN A 247 14.29 -25.61 2.46
CA ASN A 247 15.15 -25.37 3.60
C ASN A 247 14.71 -26.25 4.78
N THR A 248 15.22 -26.00 5.99
CA THR A 248 14.83 -26.80 7.16
C THR A 248 13.37 -26.61 7.58
N ASN A 249 12.71 -25.54 7.12
CA ASN A 249 11.30 -25.26 7.37
C ASN A 249 10.36 -25.89 6.30
N GLY A 250 10.89 -26.72 5.40
CA GLY A 250 10.11 -27.50 4.45
C GLY A 250 10.31 -27.12 2.98
N THR A 251 9.34 -27.53 2.16
CA THR A 251 9.31 -27.24 0.72
C THR A 251 8.59 -25.91 0.49
N HIS A 252 9.33 -24.96 -0.08
CA HIS A 252 8.91 -23.60 -0.39
C HIS A 252 9.39 -23.25 -1.80
N HIS A 253 9.87 -22.03 -2.02
CA HIS A 253 10.36 -21.57 -3.30
C HIS A 253 11.43 -20.49 -3.19
N THR A 254 12.19 -20.36 -4.26
CA THR A 254 12.97 -19.17 -4.60
C THR A 254 12.25 -18.41 -5.70
N SER A 255 12.31 -17.08 -5.71
CA SER A 255 11.76 -16.24 -6.78
C SER A 255 12.85 -15.46 -7.51
N LYS A 256 12.69 -15.25 -8.81
CA LYS A 256 13.50 -14.30 -9.59
C LYS A 256 12.62 -13.20 -10.16
N ALA A 257 13.18 -12.00 -10.22
CA ALA A 257 12.62 -10.91 -11.00
C ALA A 257 12.53 -11.34 -12.47
N ALA A 258 11.44 -10.99 -13.13
CA ALA A 258 11.16 -11.40 -14.49
C ALA A 258 10.54 -10.27 -15.32
N ILE A 259 10.79 -10.31 -16.62
CA ILE A 259 10.22 -9.39 -17.61
C ILE A 259 9.94 -10.17 -18.90
N TRP A 260 8.82 -9.89 -19.55
CA TRP A 260 8.47 -10.50 -20.84
C TRP A 260 7.89 -9.49 -21.82
N ASP A 261 8.05 -9.77 -23.10
CA ASP A 261 7.58 -8.93 -24.20
C ASP A 261 6.27 -9.45 -24.83
N GLN A 262 5.74 -8.71 -25.79
CA GLN A 262 4.53 -9.08 -26.55
C GLN A 262 4.64 -10.43 -27.30
N THR A 263 5.87 -10.90 -27.58
CA THR A 263 6.11 -12.20 -28.21
C THR A 263 6.12 -13.35 -27.19
N LYS A 264 5.89 -13.03 -25.91
CA LYS A 264 5.85 -13.94 -24.76
C LYS A 264 7.22 -14.51 -24.38
N VAL A 265 8.30 -14.01 -24.99
CA VAL A 265 9.67 -14.30 -24.56
C VAL A 265 9.86 -13.68 -23.18
N ILE A 266 10.46 -14.44 -22.26
CA ILE A 266 10.66 -14.04 -20.87
C ILE A 266 12.16 -14.08 -20.53
N SER A 267 12.60 -13.12 -19.74
CA SER A 267 13.94 -13.08 -19.13
C SER A 267 13.79 -13.06 -17.60
N GLU A 268 14.42 -14.04 -16.93
CA GLU A 268 14.55 -14.06 -15.47
C GLU A 268 15.91 -13.47 -15.06
N VAL A 269 15.89 -12.44 -14.20
CA VAL A 269 17.10 -11.73 -13.77
C VAL A 269 17.87 -12.57 -12.73
N PRO A 270 19.19 -12.79 -12.88
CA PRO A 270 19.97 -13.52 -11.91
C PRO A 270 20.02 -12.86 -10.52
N TRP A 271 20.12 -13.69 -9.47
CA TRP A 271 20.37 -13.20 -8.11
C TRP A 271 21.79 -12.67 -7.97
N GLN A 272 21.94 -11.56 -7.24
CA GLN A 272 23.26 -11.00 -6.94
C GLN A 272 24.01 -11.83 -5.89
N SER A 273 23.34 -12.70 -5.13
CA SER A 273 24.00 -13.67 -4.25
C SER A 273 24.72 -14.79 -5.00
N GLY A 274 24.32 -15.09 -6.24
CA GLY A 274 24.84 -16.22 -7.02
C GLY A 274 24.46 -17.61 -6.49
N THR A 275 23.68 -17.70 -5.40
CA THR A 275 23.23 -18.96 -4.79
C THR A 275 21.73 -18.94 -4.50
N SER A 276 21.05 -20.07 -4.68
CA SER A 276 19.62 -20.23 -4.37
C SER A 276 19.34 -20.30 -2.86
N LYS A 277 20.34 -20.66 -2.05
CA LYS A 277 20.22 -20.82 -0.60
C LYS A 277 21.51 -20.43 0.09
N ASP A 278 21.38 -19.69 1.19
CA ASP A 278 22.46 -19.37 2.13
C ASP A 278 21.91 -19.49 3.56
N GLY A 279 22.55 -20.32 4.39
CA GLY A 279 21.97 -20.77 5.65
C GLY A 279 20.57 -21.36 5.43
N GLU A 280 19.56 -20.74 6.05
CA GLU A 280 18.15 -21.13 5.89
C GLU A 280 17.35 -20.23 4.95
N ARG A 281 17.96 -19.16 4.43
CA ARG A 281 17.29 -18.19 3.57
C ARG A 281 17.37 -18.61 2.11
N LEU A 282 16.22 -18.68 1.47
CA LEU A 282 16.06 -18.92 0.05
C LEU A 282 16.16 -17.60 -0.71
N ALA A 283 16.86 -17.59 -1.85
CA ALA A 283 17.02 -16.39 -2.66
C ALA A 283 15.69 -15.96 -3.28
N GLN A 284 15.44 -14.66 -3.31
CA GLN A 284 14.20 -14.07 -3.81
C GLN A 284 14.51 -12.87 -4.70
N GLY A 285 13.55 -12.51 -5.54
CA GLY A 285 13.64 -11.34 -6.39
C GLY A 285 12.34 -11.11 -7.12
N SER A 286 12.04 -9.83 -7.34
CA SER A 286 10.87 -9.43 -8.10
C SER A 286 11.09 -8.06 -8.74
N MET A 287 10.57 -7.90 -9.95
CA MET A 287 10.49 -6.61 -10.63
C MET A 287 9.05 -6.10 -10.46
N ARG A 288 8.89 -4.96 -9.81
CA ARG A 288 7.60 -4.35 -9.47
C ARG A 288 7.13 -3.38 -10.56
N ASP A 289 8.06 -2.66 -11.18
CA ASP A 289 7.76 -1.72 -12.24
C ASP A 289 8.96 -1.48 -13.18
N LEU A 290 8.78 -0.73 -14.27
CA LEU A 290 9.81 -0.42 -15.26
C LEU A 290 9.63 0.93 -15.95
N VAL A 291 10.76 1.52 -16.39
CA VAL A 291 10.79 2.61 -17.36
C VAL A 291 11.84 2.32 -18.43
N VAL A 292 11.59 2.73 -19.68
CA VAL A 292 12.46 2.47 -20.83
C VAL A 292 13.08 3.76 -21.36
N ASP A 293 14.37 3.71 -21.68
CA ASP A 293 15.14 4.76 -22.38
C ASP A 293 15.82 4.14 -23.62
N GLY A 294 15.17 4.26 -24.78
CA GLY A 294 15.57 3.60 -26.01
C GLY A 294 15.74 2.09 -25.82
N THR A 295 16.95 1.57 -26.01
CA THR A 295 17.26 0.14 -25.84
C THR A 295 17.70 -0.22 -24.42
N THR A 296 17.44 0.64 -23.43
CA THR A 296 17.74 0.38 -22.02
C THR A 296 16.45 0.30 -21.21
N VAL A 297 16.25 -0.81 -20.51
CA VAL A 297 15.16 -0.97 -19.53
C VAL A 297 15.72 -0.71 -18.13
N TYR A 298 15.01 0.09 -17.35
CA TYR A 298 15.24 0.27 -15.92
C TYR A 298 14.08 -0.35 -15.17
N GLY A 299 14.20 -1.64 -14.83
CA GLY A 299 13.26 -2.31 -13.95
C GLY A 299 13.55 -1.97 -12.49
N VAL A 300 12.54 -1.84 -11.65
CA VAL A 300 12.70 -1.57 -10.22
C VAL A 300 12.04 -2.64 -9.37
N GLY A 301 12.64 -2.98 -8.23
CA GLY A 301 12.09 -3.99 -7.33
C GLY A 301 13.06 -4.35 -6.21
N TYR A 302 13.25 -5.65 -5.98
CA TYR A 302 14.25 -6.16 -5.04
C TYR A 302 14.96 -7.40 -5.58
N ASN A 303 16.20 -7.58 -5.15
CA ASN A 303 17.01 -8.76 -5.44
C ASN A 303 17.70 -9.24 -4.17
N THR A 304 18.12 -10.50 -4.18
CA THR A 304 18.90 -11.12 -3.13
C THR A 304 20.41 -10.93 -3.37
N TYR A 305 21.14 -10.51 -2.32
CA TYR A 305 22.58 -10.27 -2.29
C TYR A 305 23.30 -11.25 -1.36
N ALA A 306 24.60 -11.42 -1.57
CA ALA A 306 25.44 -12.38 -0.84
C ALA A 306 25.51 -12.12 0.68
N ASN A 307 25.97 -13.14 1.41
CA ASN A 307 26.08 -13.22 2.87
C ASN A 307 24.70 -13.22 3.55
N ASP A 308 24.01 -14.36 3.54
CA ASP A 308 22.68 -14.57 4.16
C ASP A 308 21.49 -14.09 3.30
N ASN A 309 21.67 -14.15 1.97
CA ASN A 309 20.63 -13.91 0.97
C ASN A 309 19.80 -12.63 1.23
N TYR A 310 20.47 -11.50 1.49
CA TYR A 310 19.80 -10.25 1.87
C TYR A 310 18.92 -9.68 0.74
N LEU A 311 17.67 -9.38 1.06
CA LEU A 311 16.63 -8.76 0.25
C LEU A 311 16.80 -7.24 0.20
N ASN A 312 17.36 -6.72 -0.89
CA ASN A 312 17.61 -5.29 -1.03
C ASN A 312 16.92 -4.69 -2.26
N ALA A 313 16.42 -3.47 -2.08
CA ALA A 313 15.92 -2.61 -3.13
C ALA A 313 16.95 -2.49 -4.26
N THR A 314 16.52 -2.76 -5.48
CA THR A 314 17.40 -2.92 -6.64
C THR A 314 16.76 -2.32 -7.88
N VAL A 315 17.58 -1.62 -8.66
CA VAL A 315 17.28 -1.28 -10.06
C VAL A 315 17.98 -2.31 -10.95
N PHE A 316 17.23 -2.92 -11.84
CA PHE A 316 17.68 -3.85 -12.87
C PHE A 316 17.84 -3.10 -14.18
N VAL A 317 19.08 -2.93 -14.63
CA VAL A 317 19.41 -2.27 -15.89
C VAL A 317 19.56 -3.34 -16.97
N GLY A 318 18.58 -3.41 -17.85
CA GLY A 318 18.54 -4.31 -19.00
C GLY A 318 19.03 -3.61 -20.26
N LYS A 319 19.99 -4.20 -20.97
CA LYS A 319 20.39 -3.74 -22.31
C LYS A 319 19.77 -4.64 -23.37
N LEU A 320 18.86 -4.07 -24.16
CA LEU A 320 18.12 -4.74 -25.23
C LEU A 320 18.87 -4.65 -26.56
N GLU A 321 18.63 -5.60 -27.45
CA GLU A 321 19.07 -5.50 -28.86
C GLU A 321 18.13 -4.59 -29.69
N SER A 322 16.88 -4.44 -29.26
CA SER A 322 15.86 -3.58 -29.89
C SER A 322 14.85 -3.11 -28.84
N GLU A 323 14.16 -2.00 -29.09
CA GLU A 323 13.22 -1.38 -28.13
C GLU A 323 11.98 -2.24 -27.82
N THR A 324 11.71 -3.30 -28.59
CA THR A 324 10.47 -4.09 -28.47
C THR A 324 10.70 -5.55 -28.12
N SER A 325 11.94 -5.97 -27.85
CA SER A 325 12.24 -7.38 -27.58
C SER A 325 13.18 -7.57 -26.41
N ILE A 326 12.82 -8.54 -25.56
CA ILE A 326 13.63 -8.95 -24.42
C ILE A 326 14.62 -10.08 -24.78
N ALA A 327 14.63 -10.52 -26.04
CA ALA A 327 15.58 -11.52 -26.50
C ALA A 327 17.03 -11.04 -26.29
N ASN A 328 17.88 -11.96 -25.81
CA ASN A 328 19.31 -11.71 -25.54
C ASN A 328 19.62 -10.54 -24.60
N VAL A 329 18.63 -10.06 -23.81
CA VAL A 329 18.86 -8.98 -22.85
C VAL A 329 19.99 -9.34 -21.88
N THR A 330 20.83 -8.35 -21.58
CA THR A 330 21.86 -8.46 -20.55
C THR A 330 21.51 -7.60 -19.35
N TRP A 331 21.85 -8.07 -18.15
CA TRP A 331 21.43 -7.45 -16.90
C TRP A 331 22.61 -6.97 -16.05
N GLU A 332 22.49 -5.75 -15.54
CA GLU A 332 23.24 -5.22 -14.42
C GLU A 332 22.25 -4.89 -13.29
N SER A 333 22.58 -5.22 -12.04
CA SER A 333 21.74 -4.87 -10.88
C SER A 333 22.45 -3.85 -9.99
N LYS A 334 21.75 -2.74 -9.71
CA LYS A 334 22.24 -1.66 -8.84
C LYS A 334 21.47 -1.66 -7.53
N VAL A 335 22.16 -1.91 -6.43
CA VAL A 335 21.57 -1.85 -5.08
C VAL A 335 21.41 -0.40 -4.61
N VAL A 336 20.29 -0.09 -3.95
CA VAL A 336 20.04 1.23 -3.36
C VAL A 336 20.76 1.34 -2.01
N ALA A 337 21.72 2.26 -1.90
CA ALA A 337 22.41 2.53 -0.64
C ALA A 337 21.50 3.26 0.37
N GLY A 338 21.67 3.00 1.67
CA GLY A 338 20.86 3.62 2.73
C GLY A 338 19.51 2.93 2.96
N ALA A 339 19.14 1.96 2.13
CA ALA A 339 17.96 1.10 2.28
C ALA A 339 18.32 -0.38 2.45
N ARG A 340 19.59 -0.75 2.55
CA ARG A 340 20.01 -2.16 2.56
C ARG A 340 19.64 -2.81 3.90
N GLN A 341 19.38 -4.12 3.91
CA GLN A 341 19.21 -4.86 5.17
C GLN A 341 20.37 -4.63 6.12
N LYS A 342 21.59 -4.71 5.60
CA LYS A 342 22.82 -4.47 6.36
C LYS A 342 23.47 -3.17 5.89
N GLU A 343 23.65 -2.23 6.81
CA GLU A 343 24.44 -1.00 6.59
C GLU A 343 25.66 -1.06 7.52
N GLY A 344 26.85 -1.13 6.93
CA GLY A 344 28.06 -1.47 7.68
C GLY A 344 27.94 -2.87 8.28
N ASP A 345 28.06 -2.97 9.61
CA ASP A 345 27.95 -4.25 10.35
C ASP A 345 26.57 -4.49 10.98
N GLU A 346 25.66 -3.52 10.89
CA GLU A 346 24.37 -3.56 11.56
C GLU A 346 23.25 -4.04 10.63
N THR A 347 22.40 -4.96 11.10
CA THR A 347 21.15 -5.33 10.42
C THR A 347 20.08 -4.28 10.72
N VAL A 348 20.07 -3.24 9.90
CA VAL A 348 19.25 -2.06 10.12
C VAL A 348 17.84 -2.26 9.53
N HIS A 349 17.70 -2.94 8.39
CA HIS A 349 16.41 -3.23 7.75
C HIS A 349 16.16 -4.75 7.64
N LEU A 350 14.88 -5.16 7.64
CA LEU A 350 14.47 -6.57 7.45
C LEU A 350 14.30 -6.93 5.98
N ASN A 351 14.02 -5.95 5.15
CA ASN A 351 14.00 -6.02 3.70
C ASN A 351 13.96 -4.58 3.17
N SER A 352 14.22 -4.42 1.88
CA SER A 352 13.81 -3.24 1.14
C SER A 352 13.46 -3.59 -0.30
N ARG A 353 12.63 -2.73 -0.91
CA ARG A 353 12.21 -2.84 -2.30
C ARG A 353 11.92 -1.46 -2.88
N LEU A 354 12.12 -1.32 -4.18
CA LEU A 354 11.42 -0.30 -4.96
C LEU A 354 10.05 -0.85 -5.36
N THR A 355 9.05 0.01 -5.44
CA THR A 355 7.67 -0.37 -5.74
C THR A 355 7.18 0.16 -7.06
N ASP A 356 7.67 1.33 -7.49
CA ASP A 356 7.18 2.02 -8.70
C ASP A 356 8.25 2.98 -9.26
N VAL A 357 8.19 3.29 -10.56
CA VAL A 357 9.07 4.24 -11.26
C VAL A 357 8.35 4.97 -12.39
N ASN A 358 8.56 6.28 -12.52
CA ASN A 358 7.88 7.05 -13.57
C ASN A 358 8.79 7.38 -14.77
N SER A 359 8.20 8.07 -15.75
CA SER A 359 8.86 8.54 -16.97
C SER A 359 9.96 9.58 -16.74
N ASN A 360 10.05 10.20 -15.56
CA ASN A 360 11.16 11.07 -15.16
C ASN A 360 12.31 10.29 -14.50
N PHE A 361 12.24 8.96 -14.48
CA PHE A 361 13.22 8.06 -13.87
C PHE A 361 13.31 8.18 -12.33
N VAL A 362 12.28 8.78 -11.70
CA VAL A 362 12.13 8.80 -10.25
C VAL A 362 11.51 7.48 -9.81
N ALA A 363 12.15 6.78 -8.89
CA ALA A 363 11.58 5.58 -8.29
C ALA A 363 11.24 5.80 -6.82
N ILE A 364 10.22 5.11 -6.34
CA ILE A 364 9.79 5.12 -4.95
C ILE A 364 9.95 3.73 -4.34
N GLY A 365 10.13 3.67 -3.02
CA GLY A 365 10.34 2.41 -2.34
C GLY A 365 10.21 2.47 -0.84
N GLU A 366 10.43 1.30 -0.26
CA GLU A 366 10.16 0.98 1.12
C GLU A 366 11.29 0.18 1.75
N ALA A 367 11.66 0.53 2.99
CA ALA A 367 12.63 -0.22 3.77
C ALA A 367 12.10 -0.49 5.18
N LYS A 368 11.77 -1.76 5.48
CA LYS A 368 11.23 -2.16 6.78
C LYS A 368 12.32 -2.11 7.84
N ARG A 369 12.13 -1.30 8.88
CA ARG A 369 13.02 -1.33 10.04
C ARG A 369 12.93 -2.64 10.81
N SER A 370 14.10 -3.13 11.20
CA SER A 370 14.25 -4.24 12.14
C SER A 370 13.64 -3.87 13.48
N GLY A 371 12.86 -4.77 14.08
CA GLY A 371 12.40 -4.56 15.45
C GLY A 371 13.54 -4.64 16.49
N GLY A 372 14.72 -5.11 16.08
CA GLY A 372 15.96 -4.98 16.87
C GLY A 372 16.70 -3.65 16.65
N TYR A 373 16.27 -2.82 15.69
CA TYR A 373 16.87 -1.53 15.36
C TYR A 373 15.80 -0.45 15.22
N LEU A 374 15.26 -0.02 16.37
CA LEU A 374 14.15 0.93 16.41
C LEU A 374 14.60 2.34 16.02
N MET A 375 13.68 3.10 15.45
CA MET A 375 13.84 4.55 15.31
C MET A 375 13.83 5.21 16.70
N PRO A 376 14.44 6.41 16.88
CA PRO A 376 14.45 7.10 18.17
C PRO A 376 13.05 7.35 18.78
N THR A 377 12.01 7.39 17.94
CA THR A 377 10.60 7.48 18.34
C THR A 377 10.00 6.17 18.86
N GLY A 378 10.78 5.09 18.93
CA GLY A 378 10.36 3.76 19.36
C GLY A 378 9.38 3.09 18.39
N SER A 379 9.57 3.29 17.08
CA SER A 379 8.85 2.60 16.01
C SER A 379 9.80 1.71 15.21
N ALA A 380 9.25 0.63 14.64
CA ALA A 380 9.91 -0.19 13.62
C ALA A 380 9.20 0.03 12.27
N PRO A 381 9.26 1.24 11.70
CA PRO A 381 8.43 1.61 10.57
C PRO A 381 8.83 0.87 9.29
N ASN A 382 7.88 0.76 8.36
CA ASN A 382 8.24 0.66 6.96
C ASN A 382 8.58 2.06 6.45
N ARG A 383 9.87 2.34 6.23
CA ARG A 383 10.34 3.68 5.88
C ARG A 383 10.17 3.93 4.39
N LEU A 384 9.54 5.04 4.07
CA LEU A 384 9.30 5.48 2.69
C LEU A 384 10.50 6.24 2.17
N PHE A 385 11.02 5.86 1.00
CA PHE A 385 12.14 6.56 0.36
C PHE A 385 11.94 6.76 -1.14
N ILE A 386 12.69 7.70 -1.68
CA ILE A 386 12.75 8.07 -3.10
C ILE A 386 14.17 7.81 -3.62
N VAL A 387 14.28 7.34 -4.85
CA VAL A 387 15.50 7.34 -5.65
C VAL A 387 15.29 8.37 -6.76
N ASP A 388 16.06 9.45 -6.71
CA ASP A 388 15.88 10.61 -7.58
C ASP A 388 16.03 10.28 -9.08
N ASP A 389 17.05 9.49 -9.45
CA ASP A 389 17.22 9.03 -10.83
C ASP A 389 17.80 7.62 -10.87
N VAL A 390 17.01 6.65 -11.36
CA VAL A 390 17.42 5.24 -11.49
C VAL A 390 18.54 5.01 -12.50
N ARG A 391 18.82 5.99 -13.37
CA ARG A 391 19.91 5.93 -14.35
C ARG A 391 21.28 6.17 -13.72
N SER A 392 21.31 6.83 -12.56
CA SER A 392 22.53 7.17 -11.83
C SER A 392 23.47 5.97 -11.66
N ALA A 393 24.77 6.22 -11.71
CA ALA A 393 25.78 5.18 -11.54
C ALA A 393 25.75 4.60 -10.11
N SER A 394 25.40 5.42 -9.13
CA SER A 394 25.21 5.03 -7.73
C SER A 394 23.84 5.49 -7.26
N LEU A 395 23.10 4.59 -6.60
CA LEU A 395 21.74 4.86 -6.12
C LEU A 395 21.74 5.02 -4.61
N SER A 396 20.96 5.97 -4.11
CA SER A 396 20.78 6.23 -2.68
C SER A 396 19.33 6.51 -2.34
N ALA A 397 18.88 6.00 -1.20
CA ALA A 397 17.55 6.25 -0.67
C ALA A 397 17.47 7.65 -0.01
N ILE A 398 16.57 8.49 -0.51
CA ILE A 398 16.21 9.78 0.06
C ILE A 398 14.96 9.58 0.90
N TYR A 399 15.06 9.82 2.21
CA TYR A 399 13.92 9.73 3.13
C TYR A 399 13.34 11.13 3.38
N PRO A 400 12.10 11.43 2.95
CA PRO A 400 11.45 12.69 3.27
C PRO A 400 11.32 12.88 4.79
N THR A 401 11.55 14.11 5.27
CA THR A 401 11.51 14.43 6.71
C THR A 401 10.83 15.77 7.03
N THR A 402 10.17 16.37 6.05
CA THR A 402 9.51 17.67 6.14
C THR A 402 8.00 17.57 5.91
N GLY A 403 7.25 18.56 6.38
CA GLY A 403 5.79 18.60 6.22
C GLY A 403 5.10 17.51 7.03
N ILE A 404 4.31 16.66 6.36
CA ILE A 404 3.64 15.51 7.00
C ILE A 404 4.61 14.38 7.36
N PHE A 405 5.80 14.33 6.75
CA PHE A 405 6.81 13.33 7.04
C PHE A 405 7.60 13.71 8.29
N PHE A 406 7.80 12.75 9.19
CA PHE A 406 8.55 12.94 10.42
C PHE A 406 9.44 11.73 10.71
N ASN A 407 10.44 11.92 11.56
CA ASN A 407 11.37 10.87 11.91
C ASN A 407 10.66 9.69 12.57
N GLY A 408 10.83 8.50 12.01
CA GLY A 408 10.21 7.28 12.48
C GLY A 408 8.75 7.09 12.07
N ALA A 409 8.20 7.93 11.19
CA ALA A 409 6.95 7.64 10.49
C ALA A 409 7.11 6.38 9.62
N GLY A 410 6.13 5.49 9.68
CA GLY A 410 5.98 4.34 8.80
C GLY A 410 4.82 4.52 7.84
N GLY A 411 4.81 3.69 6.79
CA GLY A 411 3.82 3.84 5.74
C GLY A 411 3.83 2.72 4.72
N LYS A 412 3.21 3.02 3.58
CA LYS A 412 3.25 2.25 2.34
C LYS A 412 3.38 3.24 1.17
N MET A 413 4.24 2.95 0.20
CA MET A 413 4.25 3.65 -1.09
C MET A 413 3.10 3.10 -1.94
N GLY A 414 2.31 4.02 -2.50
CA GLY A 414 1.36 3.73 -3.56
C GLY A 414 2.06 3.84 -4.91
N GLY A 415 1.52 4.68 -5.80
CA GLY A 415 2.09 4.95 -7.12
C GLY A 415 2.74 6.34 -7.27
N ILE A 416 3.43 6.54 -8.38
CA ILE A 416 3.98 7.81 -8.86
C ILE A 416 3.63 8.02 -10.33
N ASN A 417 3.02 9.16 -10.68
CA ASN A 417 2.68 9.46 -12.07
C ASN A 417 3.80 10.23 -12.82
N ALA A 418 3.59 10.53 -14.09
CA ALA A 418 4.55 11.26 -14.94
C ALA A 418 4.83 12.70 -14.49
N TYR A 419 4.07 13.24 -13.53
CA TYR A 419 4.23 14.58 -12.97
C TYR A 419 4.93 14.56 -11.60
N ASN A 420 5.55 13.43 -11.23
CA ASN A 420 6.21 13.20 -9.95
C ASN A 420 5.27 13.32 -8.74
N GLU A 421 3.97 13.11 -8.93
CA GLU A 421 2.99 13.10 -7.83
C GLU A 421 3.00 11.71 -7.19
N ILE A 422 3.61 11.59 -6.00
CA ILE A 422 3.73 10.34 -5.26
C ILE A 422 2.54 10.21 -4.31
N VAL A 423 1.81 9.10 -4.35
CA VAL A 423 0.76 8.79 -3.37
C VAL A 423 1.15 7.63 -2.46
N GLY A 424 0.48 7.51 -1.33
CA GLY A 424 0.71 6.40 -0.41
C GLY A 424 -0.04 6.53 0.90
N GLN A 425 0.38 5.77 1.89
CA GLN A 425 -0.11 5.80 3.26
C GLN A 425 1.02 6.17 4.22
N LEU A 426 0.73 7.02 5.20
CA LEU A 426 1.70 7.46 6.20
C LEU A 426 1.07 7.48 7.61
N ASP A 427 1.87 7.21 8.63
CA ASP A 427 1.51 7.46 10.03
C ASP A 427 1.08 8.93 10.20
N ALA A 428 -0.08 9.14 10.79
CA ALA A 428 -0.63 10.46 11.10
C ALA A 428 -0.43 10.87 12.57
N GLU A 429 0.25 10.03 13.36
CA GLU A 429 0.59 10.29 14.76
C GLU A 429 1.95 9.69 15.10
N SER A 430 2.63 10.28 16.10
CA SER A 430 4.00 9.89 16.48
C SER A 430 4.06 9.09 17.79
N THR A 431 2.96 8.45 18.20
CA THR A 431 2.92 7.65 19.43
C THR A 431 3.94 6.51 19.36
N ARG A 432 4.54 6.13 20.49
CA ARG A 432 5.48 5.00 20.51
C ARG A 432 4.75 3.69 20.16
N GLU A 433 5.33 2.89 19.27
CA GLU A 433 4.78 1.59 18.85
C GLU A 433 5.38 0.42 19.63
N ASP A 434 6.64 0.55 20.04
CA ASP A 434 7.30 -0.40 20.93
C ASP A 434 6.61 -0.45 22.28
N ASP A 435 6.07 -1.63 22.61
CA ASP A 435 5.14 -1.90 23.72
C ASP A 435 3.83 -1.07 23.63
N GLY A 436 3.53 -0.56 22.43
CA GLY A 436 2.40 0.31 22.15
C GLY A 436 1.39 -0.31 21.17
N LYS A 437 0.47 0.53 20.69
CA LYS A 437 -0.48 0.17 19.64
C LYS A 437 0.05 0.58 18.26
N PRO A 438 -0.44 -0.04 17.17
CA PRO A 438 -0.23 0.48 15.83
C PRO A 438 -0.69 1.94 15.75
N ARG A 439 0.05 2.77 15.01
CA ARG A 439 -0.32 4.16 14.74
C ARG A 439 -1.46 4.25 13.74
N ARG A 440 -2.27 5.29 13.89
CA ARG A 440 -3.27 5.67 12.90
C ARG A 440 -2.58 6.14 11.61
N LYS A 441 -3.06 5.65 10.46
CA LYS A 441 -2.53 6.01 9.15
C LYS A 441 -3.51 6.81 8.30
N ARG A 442 -2.98 7.56 7.34
CA ARG A 442 -3.73 8.39 6.39
C ARG A 442 -3.11 8.31 4.99
N GLY A 443 -3.96 8.43 3.98
CA GLY A 443 -3.51 8.60 2.60
C GLY A 443 -2.82 9.96 2.42
N PHE A 444 -1.76 10.00 1.62
CA PHE A 444 -1.04 11.22 1.28
C PHE A 444 -0.82 11.37 -0.22
N ILE A 445 -0.54 12.60 -0.63
CA ILE A 445 0.10 12.96 -1.90
C ILE A 445 1.34 13.80 -1.61
N TYR A 446 2.42 13.54 -2.34
CA TYR A 446 3.67 14.28 -2.30
C TYR A 446 4.12 14.62 -3.72
N PRO A 447 3.91 15.87 -4.18
CA PRO A 447 4.44 16.35 -5.44
C PRO A 447 5.95 16.53 -5.33
N TYR A 448 6.71 15.53 -5.78
CA TYR A 448 8.16 15.54 -5.66
C TYR A 448 8.79 16.43 -6.71
N ILE A 449 9.50 17.46 -6.25
CA ILE A 449 10.16 18.45 -7.11
C ILE A 449 11.58 17.98 -7.39
N GLN A 450 11.88 17.78 -8.67
CA GLN A 450 13.26 17.65 -9.17
C GLN A 450 13.72 18.98 -9.76
N ASP A 451 15.03 19.23 -9.73
CA ASP A 451 15.62 20.50 -10.16
C ASP A 451 15.32 20.84 -11.64
N ASP A 452 15.22 19.82 -12.52
CA ASP A 452 15.00 19.99 -13.97
C ASP A 452 13.58 19.63 -14.45
N ALA A 453 12.64 19.32 -13.54
CA ALA A 453 11.29 18.87 -13.90
C ALA A 453 10.28 20.02 -14.13
N ASN A 454 9.26 19.76 -14.94
CA ASN A 454 8.10 20.66 -15.09
C ASN A 454 7.20 20.57 -13.85
N ASN A 455 7.49 21.36 -12.82
CA ASN A 455 6.84 21.31 -11.51
C ASN A 455 5.51 22.11 -11.42
N VAL A 456 4.85 22.39 -12.55
CA VAL A 456 3.66 23.26 -12.60
C VAL A 456 2.56 22.78 -11.65
N ARG A 457 2.26 21.48 -11.60
CA ARG A 457 1.24 20.93 -10.68
C ARG A 457 1.67 21.05 -9.22
N ALA A 458 2.92 20.74 -8.92
CA ALA A 458 3.49 20.88 -7.58
C ALA A 458 3.32 22.30 -7.05
N GLU A 459 3.64 23.32 -7.86
CA GLU A 459 3.60 24.73 -7.46
C GLU A 459 2.17 25.31 -7.45
N THR A 460 1.35 24.94 -8.43
CA THR A 460 0.01 25.53 -8.64
C THR A 460 -1.04 24.89 -7.74
N LEU A 461 -1.00 23.57 -7.58
CA LEU A 461 -2.06 22.81 -6.89
C LEU A 461 -1.71 22.52 -5.43
N PHE A 462 -0.43 22.33 -5.11
CA PHE A 462 -0.02 21.71 -3.85
C PHE A 462 0.99 22.52 -3.03
N ASP A 463 1.34 23.74 -3.46
CA ASP A 463 2.30 24.60 -2.74
C ASP A 463 3.67 23.92 -2.51
N GLY A 464 4.08 23.05 -3.44
CA GLY A 464 5.38 22.38 -3.43
C GLY A 464 5.65 21.47 -2.23
N LYS A 465 4.60 20.99 -1.54
CA LYS A 465 4.74 20.16 -0.33
C LYS A 465 3.73 19.01 -0.28
N ALA A 466 4.03 18.05 0.59
CA ALA A 466 3.17 16.90 0.82
C ALA A 466 1.93 17.24 1.68
N TRP A 467 0.83 16.56 1.39
CA TRP A 467 -0.46 16.72 2.07
C TRP A 467 -1.08 15.37 2.42
N PHE A 468 -1.77 15.32 3.57
CA PHE A 468 -2.75 14.26 3.80
C PHE A 468 -3.99 14.51 2.92
N LEU A 469 -4.48 13.48 2.25
CA LEU A 469 -5.62 13.56 1.32
C LEU A 469 -6.93 13.96 2.02
N ASP A 470 -7.05 13.66 3.32
CA ASP A 470 -8.12 14.21 4.17
C ASP A 470 -8.21 15.74 4.05
N THR A 471 -7.08 16.44 4.03
CA THR A 471 -7.05 17.91 3.90
C THR A 471 -7.53 18.37 2.54
N LEU A 472 -7.15 17.65 1.48
CA LEU A 472 -7.47 18.03 0.10
C LEU A 472 -8.93 17.72 -0.29
N THR A 473 -9.66 17.00 0.55
CA THR A 473 -11.08 16.66 0.37
C THR A 473 -12.00 17.51 1.26
N ASN A 474 -11.47 18.54 1.93
CA ASN A 474 -12.22 19.39 2.87
C ASN A 474 -12.43 20.81 2.31
N GLY A 475 -13.62 21.37 2.52
CA GLY A 475 -14.01 22.70 1.99
C GLY A 475 -14.84 22.64 0.70
N GLY A 476 -15.45 23.76 0.35
CA GLY A 476 -16.20 23.94 -0.89
C GLY A 476 -17.48 23.12 -1.02
N GLU A 477 -17.95 23.01 -2.27
CA GLU A 477 -19.21 22.36 -2.65
C GLU A 477 -19.31 20.91 -2.18
N TYR A 478 -18.21 20.16 -2.25
CA TYR A 478 -18.19 18.73 -1.91
C TYR A 478 -17.90 18.47 -0.42
N SER A 479 -17.69 19.49 0.42
CA SER A 479 -17.24 19.29 1.81
C SER A 479 -18.21 18.47 2.65
N GLU A 480 -19.52 18.69 2.51
CA GLU A 480 -20.53 17.96 3.28
C GLU A 480 -20.56 16.48 2.90
N ALA A 481 -20.52 16.18 1.60
CA ALA A 481 -20.46 14.81 1.09
C ALA A 481 -19.14 14.13 1.45
N ASN A 482 -18.00 14.80 1.23
CA ASN A 482 -16.67 14.31 1.56
C ASN A 482 -16.49 14.11 3.08
N ASN A 483 -17.26 14.81 3.92
CA ASN A 483 -17.20 14.61 5.37
C ASN A 483 -17.71 13.22 5.80
N ALA A 484 -18.30 12.41 4.91
CA ALA A 484 -18.54 10.99 5.17
C ALA A 484 -17.27 10.14 5.17
N PHE A 485 -16.15 10.63 4.63
CA PHE A 485 -14.97 9.82 4.38
C PHE A 485 -13.73 10.31 5.16
N ARG A 486 -12.84 9.37 5.50
CA ARG A 486 -11.46 9.61 5.93
C ARG A 486 -10.55 8.73 5.09
N ILE A 487 -9.65 9.32 4.32
CA ILE A 487 -8.78 8.62 3.38
C ILE A 487 -7.63 7.98 4.17
N ILE A 488 -7.60 6.65 4.18
CA ILE A 488 -6.66 5.87 4.99
C ILE A 488 -5.52 5.26 4.18
N ASP A 489 -5.69 5.08 2.87
CA ASP A 489 -4.67 4.61 1.94
C ASP A 489 -4.89 5.25 0.56
N ALA A 490 -3.82 5.45 -0.19
CA ALA A 490 -3.83 5.87 -1.59
C ALA A 490 -2.82 4.99 -2.34
N THR A 491 -3.33 4.17 -3.25
CA THR A 491 -2.60 3.02 -3.79
C THR A 491 -1.99 3.29 -5.15
N ASP A 492 -2.60 4.19 -5.94
CA ASP A 492 -2.20 4.46 -7.32
C ASP A 492 -2.72 5.84 -7.76
N ILE A 493 -2.07 6.44 -8.75
CA ILE A 493 -2.41 7.74 -9.33
C ILE A 493 -2.08 7.72 -10.83
N ASN A 494 -3.00 8.21 -11.67
CA ASN A 494 -2.75 8.34 -13.10
C ASN A 494 -2.25 9.75 -13.48
N ASP A 495 -1.87 9.92 -14.74
CA ASP A 495 -1.35 11.18 -15.27
C ASP A 495 -2.41 12.29 -15.33
N ALA A 496 -3.70 11.95 -15.36
CA ALA A 496 -4.79 12.92 -15.24
C ALA A 496 -4.99 13.47 -13.81
N GLY A 497 -4.29 12.91 -12.82
CA GLY A 497 -4.35 13.32 -11.41
C GLY A 497 -5.45 12.62 -10.58
N VAL A 498 -6.08 11.58 -11.12
CA VAL A 498 -7.10 10.77 -10.43
C VAL A 498 -6.41 9.72 -9.55
N ILE A 499 -6.81 9.65 -8.28
CA ILE A 499 -6.16 8.78 -7.29
C ILE A 499 -7.06 7.60 -6.94
N SER A 500 -6.52 6.39 -6.98
CA SER A 500 -7.10 5.20 -6.34
C SER A 500 -6.83 5.24 -4.84
N ALA A 501 -7.88 5.08 -4.02
CA ALA A 501 -7.77 5.20 -2.58
C ALA A 501 -8.73 4.26 -1.82
N THR A 502 -8.49 4.17 -0.52
CA THR A 502 -9.37 3.48 0.43
C THR A 502 -9.77 4.45 1.54
N ALA A 503 -11.04 4.43 1.92
CA ALA A 503 -11.58 5.30 2.94
C ALA A 503 -12.29 4.54 4.07
N MET A 504 -12.19 5.10 5.28
CA MET A 504 -13.17 4.84 6.34
C MET A 504 -14.40 5.72 6.07
N LYS A 505 -15.55 5.10 5.88
CA LYS A 505 -16.83 5.77 5.63
C LYS A 505 -17.70 5.74 6.88
N CYS A 506 -18.19 6.90 7.30
CA CYS A 506 -19.21 7.04 8.32
C CYS A 506 -20.55 7.34 7.66
N ALA A 507 -21.51 6.41 7.75
CA ALA A 507 -22.85 6.63 7.22
C ALA A 507 -23.52 7.85 7.88
N GLY A 508 -23.94 8.83 7.07
CA GLY A 508 -24.51 10.10 7.54
C GLY A 508 -23.50 11.18 7.91
N GLY A 509 -22.20 10.93 7.74
CA GLY A 509 -21.14 11.91 7.99
C GLY A 509 -20.54 11.84 9.40
N TYR A 510 -19.27 12.24 9.50
CA TYR A 510 -18.62 12.45 10.80
C TYR A 510 -19.21 13.68 11.51
N ASN A 511 -19.15 13.70 12.84
CA ASN A 511 -19.73 14.78 13.66
C ASN A 511 -19.18 16.18 13.35
N SER A 512 -17.96 16.26 12.82
CA SER A 512 -17.34 17.47 12.30
C SER A 512 -16.34 17.12 11.20
N THR A 513 -15.78 18.14 10.55
CA THR A 513 -14.71 17.97 9.56
C THR A 513 -13.33 17.69 10.17
N ALA A 514 -13.19 17.68 11.51
CA ALA A 514 -11.91 17.44 12.16
C ALA A 514 -11.34 16.05 11.85
N HIS A 515 -10.00 15.93 11.88
CA HIS A 515 -9.30 14.66 11.60
C HIS A 515 -9.61 13.55 12.61
N ASN A 516 -10.01 13.90 13.83
CA ASN A 516 -10.36 13.01 14.92
C ASN A 516 -11.84 13.06 15.30
N ALA A 517 -12.69 13.63 14.44
CA ALA A 517 -14.13 13.63 14.64
C ALA A 517 -14.66 12.20 14.80
N SER A 518 -15.66 12.02 15.67
CA SER A 518 -16.29 10.73 15.90
C SER A 518 -17.39 10.43 14.86
N CYS A 519 -17.61 9.14 14.61
CA CYS A 519 -18.73 8.63 13.82
C CYS A 519 -19.84 8.15 14.76
N ASN A 520 -21.08 8.62 14.56
CA ASN A 520 -22.25 8.13 15.33
C ASN A 520 -22.83 6.83 14.75
N GLY A 521 -22.50 6.51 13.49
CA GLY A 521 -22.90 5.30 12.78
C GLY A 521 -21.84 4.19 12.88
N THR A 522 -21.98 3.18 12.02
CA THR A 522 -20.94 2.16 11.81
C THR A 522 -19.93 2.70 10.78
N GLU A 523 -18.64 2.54 11.07
CA GLU A 523 -17.58 2.81 10.11
C GLU A 523 -17.37 1.60 9.19
N GLU A 524 -17.34 1.84 7.89
CA GLU A 524 -17.11 0.84 6.84
C GLU A 524 -15.82 1.16 6.09
N ILE A 525 -15.12 0.13 5.59
CA ILE A 525 -13.95 0.31 4.75
C ILE A 525 -14.38 0.13 3.30
N VAL A 526 -14.25 1.22 2.52
CA VAL A 526 -14.75 1.29 1.16
C VAL A 526 -13.66 1.73 0.18
N ALA A 527 -13.78 1.22 -1.06
CA ALA A 527 -12.96 1.67 -2.17
C ALA A 527 -13.48 3.02 -2.68
N VAL A 528 -12.57 3.96 -2.89
CA VAL A 528 -12.90 5.28 -3.44
C VAL A 528 -11.90 5.67 -4.51
N LYS A 529 -12.32 6.53 -5.43
CA LYS A 529 -11.39 7.32 -6.24
C LYS A 529 -11.52 8.80 -5.89
N LEU A 530 -10.40 9.51 -5.88
CA LEU A 530 -10.37 10.95 -5.68
C LEU A 530 -10.28 11.62 -7.04
N MET A 531 -11.37 12.29 -7.42
CA MET A 531 -11.44 13.03 -8.67
C MET A 531 -11.02 14.48 -8.44
N PRO A 532 -10.06 15.01 -9.21
CA PRO A 532 -9.74 16.44 -9.20
C PRO A 532 -10.99 17.30 -9.44
N ILE A 533 -11.13 18.37 -8.65
CA ILE A 533 -12.18 19.37 -8.84
C ILE A 533 -11.63 20.46 -9.78
N PRO A 534 -12.33 20.77 -10.88
CA PRO A 534 -11.84 21.77 -11.83
C PRO A 534 -11.65 23.17 -11.25
N ASN A 535 -10.61 23.86 -11.73
CA ASN A 535 -10.21 25.22 -11.35
C ASN A 535 -9.85 25.40 -9.87
N GLN A 536 -9.52 24.32 -9.14
CA GLN A 536 -9.05 24.40 -7.77
C GLN A 536 -7.53 24.46 -7.71
N THR A 537 -7.02 25.23 -6.77
CA THR A 537 -5.60 25.53 -6.60
C THR A 537 -5.18 25.40 -5.14
N LYS A 538 -3.90 25.62 -4.86
CA LYS A 538 -3.40 25.62 -3.47
C LYS A 538 -4.09 26.66 -2.58
N GLU A 539 -4.58 27.76 -3.16
CA GLU A 539 -5.28 28.82 -2.46
C GLU A 539 -6.64 28.36 -1.88
N ASP A 540 -7.21 27.30 -2.45
CA ASP A 540 -8.51 26.77 -2.05
C ASP A 540 -8.41 25.79 -0.87
N ILE A 541 -7.23 25.25 -0.59
CA ILE A 541 -7.00 24.23 0.46
C ILE A 541 -7.52 24.69 1.83
N VAL A 542 -8.47 23.94 2.38
CA VAL A 542 -8.97 24.14 3.75
C VAL A 542 -8.46 23.04 4.67
N ALA A 543 -7.47 23.39 5.51
CA ALA A 543 -6.96 22.48 6.53
C ALA A 543 -8.08 22.00 7.48
N ARG A 544 -8.10 20.70 7.77
CA ARG A 544 -8.98 20.15 8.83
C ARG A 544 -8.38 20.46 10.20
N SER A 545 -9.24 20.78 11.15
CA SER A 545 -8.82 20.93 12.55
C SER A 545 -8.56 19.58 13.22
N VAL A 546 -7.94 19.64 14.39
CA VAL A 546 -7.91 18.53 15.36
C VAL A 546 -8.65 19.03 16.59
N GLU A 547 -9.68 18.31 17.01
CA GLU A 547 -10.43 18.63 18.21
C GLU A 547 -9.60 18.26 19.43
N SER A 548 -9.30 19.25 20.28
CA SER A 548 -8.70 19.01 21.59
C SER A 548 -9.81 18.87 22.62
N ASP A 549 -10.15 17.65 23.01
CA ASP A 549 -10.98 17.47 24.20
C ASP A 549 -10.15 17.87 25.43
N SER A 550 -10.52 18.98 26.06
CA SER A 550 -10.16 19.17 27.47
C SER A 550 -10.92 18.09 28.24
N ALA A 551 -10.26 16.96 28.49
CA ALA A 551 -10.74 15.99 29.47
C ALA A 551 -10.68 16.65 30.85
N GLU A 552 -11.68 17.46 31.16
CA GLU A 552 -11.91 17.96 32.49
C GLU A 552 -12.28 16.74 33.32
N ARG A 553 -11.26 16.13 33.94
CA ARG A 553 -11.47 15.14 34.99
C ARG A 553 -12.23 15.87 36.08
N GLN A 554 -13.55 15.76 36.06
CA GLN A 554 -14.40 16.02 37.22
C GLN A 554 -13.97 15.01 38.27
N GLY A 555 -12.89 15.35 38.99
CA GLY A 555 -12.43 14.63 40.15
C GLY A 555 -13.56 14.71 41.16
N ALA A 556 -14.39 13.67 41.21
CA ALA A 556 -15.28 13.44 42.31
C ALA A 556 -14.40 13.35 43.56
N GLY A 557 -14.30 14.47 44.28
CA GLY A 557 -13.66 14.58 45.57
C GLY A 557 -14.36 13.67 46.56
N LEU A 558 -13.93 12.41 46.62
CA LEU A 558 -14.28 11.46 47.69
C LEU A 558 -13.03 10.90 48.38
N GLY A 559 -11.88 11.57 48.21
CA GLY A 559 -10.59 11.18 48.80
C GLY A 559 -10.36 11.61 50.25
N TRP A 560 -11.22 12.44 50.84
CA TRP A 560 -11.04 12.93 52.22
C TRP A 560 -12.03 12.32 53.23
N LEU A 561 -13.25 11.96 52.79
CA LEU A 561 -14.28 11.37 53.65
C LEU A 561 -14.17 9.84 53.76
N ALA A 562 -13.49 9.16 52.81
CA ALA A 562 -13.19 7.73 52.90
C ALA A 562 -11.99 7.41 53.82
N LEU A 563 -11.05 8.35 53.99
CA LEU A 563 -9.88 8.19 54.87
C LEU A 563 -10.20 8.43 56.36
N THR A 564 -11.31 9.09 56.68
CA THR A 564 -11.78 9.27 58.06
C THR A 564 -12.63 8.10 58.57
N MET A 565 -13.25 7.30 57.69
CA MET A 565 -13.96 6.08 58.09
C MET A 565 -13.05 4.85 58.33
N LEU A 566 -11.82 4.84 57.80
CA LEU A 566 -10.81 3.82 58.13
C LEU A 566 -10.05 4.12 59.44
N GLY A 567 -10.17 5.33 59.98
CA GLY A 567 -9.61 5.72 61.29
C GLY A 567 -10.48 5.38 62.50
N LEU A 568 -11.79 5.13 62.30
CA LEU A 568 -12.77 4.91 63.39
C LEU A 568 -13.10 3.43 63.66
N PHE A 569 -12.63 2.50 62.82
CA PHE A 569 -12.75 1.05 63.06
C PHE A 569 -11.44 0.39 63.54
N GLY A 570 -10.37 1.18 63.75
CA GLY A 570 -9.06 0.71 64.25
C GLY A 570 -8.88 0.74 65.77
N PHE A 571 -9.90 1.10 66.55
CA PHE A 571 -9.85 1.06 68.02
C PHE A 571 -11.08 0.39 68.63
N ARG A 572 -11.06 -0.95 68.66
CA ARG A 572 -11.65 -1.74 69.75
C ARG A 572 -10.96 -3.11 69.82
N ARG A 573 -9.94 -3.17 70.67
CA ARG A 573 -9.27 -4.42 71.10
C ARG A 573 -10.26 -5.35 71.81
N LYS A 574 -10.21 -6.63 71.46
CA LYS A 574 -9.88 -7.69 72.42
C LYS A 574 -9.01 -8.72 71.71
#